data_AF-A0A942BYW9-F1
#
_entry.id   AF-A0A942BYW9-F1
#
_cell.length_a   1.000
_cell.length_b   1.000
_cell.length_c   1.000
_cell.angle_alpha   90.00
_cell.angle_beta   90.00
_cell.angle_gamma   90.00
#
_symmetry.space_group_name_H-M   'P 1'
#
loop_
_entity.id
_entity.type
_entity.pdbx_description
1 polymer ?
#
loop_
_entity_poly.entity_id
_entity_poly.type
_entity_poly.pdbx_seq_one_letter_code
_entity_poly.pdbx_strand_id
1 'polypeptide(L)'
;MRRHAVALLCFMLGYSLSVWSQKLSTTGEKALSFFTRLEAQDFDAYLKRTRLPKVSAEVKAAALKQLAHEEILTPTEKTQAQLLTLRPLLKYHERGDVLDIKILNRGEAFIGFQGRAVLLISQPALSILSVEELQAAVAHELGHEYFWHEMMAAQKQKQEEVRRELELRSDAIAVIALHRLGGNPAHLIAAITRVRTFNARLGLTDSPHHPLLPERIGFIRAMSELVKVRANGKGEGSL
;
A
#
# COMPACT_ATOMS: atom_id res chain seq x y z
N MET A 1 -47.13 -3.25 51.90
CA MET A 1 -46.69 -3.51 50.51
C MET A 1 -45.68 -2.43 50.12
N ARG A 2 -44.38 -2.72 50.25
CA ARG A 2 -43.28 -1.77 49.93
C ARG A 2 -42.86 -1.98 48.48
N ARG A 3 -42.99 -0.95 47.64
CA ARG A 3 -42.50 -0.95 46.25
C ARG A 3 -41.02 -0.57 46.26
N HIS A 4 -40.16 -1.47 45.79
CA HIS A 4 -38.76 -1.16 45.53
C HIS A 4 -38.64 -0.42 44.20
N ALA A 5 -38.19 0.83 44.24
CA ALA A 5 -37.73 1.56 43.07
C ALA A 5 -36.32 1.08 42.73
N VAL A 6 -36.17 0.38 41.59
CA VAL A 6 -34.88 0.03 41.02
C VAL A 6 -34.45 1.22 40.16
N ALA A 7 -33.46 1.98 40.62
CA ALA A 7 -32.81 3.03 39.84
C ALA A 7 -31.88 2.38 38.81
N LEU A 8 -32.20 2.53 37.52
CA LEU A 8 -31.29 2.23 36.43
C LEU A 8 -30.16 3.27 36.43
N LEU A 9 -28.96 2.84 36.81
CA LEU A 9 -27.74 3.63 36.67
C LEU A 9 -27.26 3.52 35.20
N CYS A 10 -27.50 4.55 34.40
CA CYS A 10 -26.89 4.68 33.08
C CYS A 10 -25.38 4.91 33.22
N PHE A 11 -24.59 3.84 33.09
CA PHE A 11 -23.16 3.93 32.86
C PHE A 11 -22.92 4.45 31.43
N MET A 12 -22.75 5.77 31.30
CA MET A 12 -22.15 6.38 30.10
C MET A 12 -20.68 5.97 30.06
N LEU A 13 -20.40 4.83 29.42
CA LEU A 13 -19.05 4.45 28.99
C LEU A 13 -18.57 5.47 27.97
N GLY A 14 -17.94 6.54 28.45
CA GLY A 14 -17.09 7.40 27.66
C GLY A 14 -15.91 6.60 27.16
N TYR A 15 -16.04 5.98 25.99
CA TYR A 15 -14.89 5.52 25.23
C TYR A 15 -14.11 6.76 24.79
N SER A 16 -13.17 7.17 25.63
CA SER A 16 -12.03 7.99 25.25
C SER A 16 -11.32 7.28 24.10
N LEU A 17 -11.60 7.71 22.86
CA LEU A 17 -10.79 7.41 21.69
C LEU A 17 -9.44 8.15 21.80
N SER A 18 -8.67 7.87 22.84
CA SER A 18 -7.24 8.18 22.89
C SER A 18 -6.50 7.12 22.09
N VAL A 19 -6.88 6.96 20.82
CA VAL A 19 -6.12 6.19 19.85
C VAL A 19 -4.95 7.08 19.43
N TRP A 20 -3.86 7.01 20.20
CA TRP A 20 -2.49 7.31 19.80
C TRP A 20 -2.37 8.25 18.58
N SER A 21 -2.58 9.55 18.82
CA SER A 21 -2.13 10.59 17.89
C SER A 21 -0.61 10.68 17.98
N GLN A 22 0.09 9.65 17.49
CA GLN A 22 1.51 9.77 17.27
C GLN A 22 1.70 10.81 16.18
N LYS A 23 2.27 11.97 16.54
CA LYS A 23 2.53 13.05 15.60
C LYS A 23 3.33 12.48 14.44
N LEU A 24 2.87 12.73 13.21
CA LEU A 24 3.60 12.33 12.01
C LEU A 24 4.95 13.05 11.99
N SER A 25 5.95 12.44 11.35
CA SER A 25 7.20 13.15 11.04
C SER A 25 6.93 14.30 10.08
N THR A 26 7.88 15.21 9.90
CA THR A 26 7.81 16.24 8.84
C THR A 26 7.58 15.64 7.45
N THR A 27 8.18 14.47 7.17
CA THR A 27 8.01 13.76 5.89
C THR A 27 6.58 13.22 5.76
N GLY A 28 6.04 12.64 6.83
CA GLY A 28 4.65 12.16 6.87
C GLY A 28 3.62 13.28 6.79
N GLU A 29 3.83 14.41 7.46
CA GLU A 29 2.98 15.61 7.36
C GLU A 29 2.97 16.15 5.93
N LYS A 30 4.15 16.22 5.28
CA LYS A 30 4.27 16.67 3.89
C LYS A 30 3.55 15.73 2.91
N ALA A 31 3.74 14.42 3.07
CA ALA A 31 3.03 13.42 2.26
C ALA A 31 1.51 13.48 2.48
N LEU A 32 1.03 13.68 3.71
CA LEU A 32 -0.41 13.76 4.00
C LEU A 32 -0.99 15.06 3.41
N SER A 33 -0.27 16.17 3.59
CA SER A 33 -0.65 17.48 3.03
C SER A 33 -0.78 17.45 1.51
N PHE A 34 0.02 16.65 0.80
CA PHE A 34 -0.15 16.42 -0.63
C PHE A 34 -1.57 15.95 -0.97
N PHE A 35 -2.07 14.92 -0.29
CA PHE A 35 -3.41 14.37 -0.55
C PHE A 35 -4.54 15.24 -0.02
N THR A 36 -4.36 15.90 1.13
CA THR A 36 -5.35 16.83 1.67
C THR A 36 -5.62 18.00 0.73
N ARG A 37 -4.59 18.49 0.03
CA ARG A 37 -4.67 19.62 -0.90
C ARG A 37 -5.16 19.26 -2.30
N LEU A 38 -5.35 17.98 -2.62
CA LEU A 38 -5.91 17.61 -3.92
C LEU A 38 -7.31 18.22 -4.04
N GLU A 39 -7.45 19.19 -4.95
CA GLU A 39 -8.69 19.93 -5.25
C GLU A 39 -9.84 19.00 -5.60
N ALA A 40 -9.52 17.85 -6.18
CA ALA A 40 -10.48 16.77 -6.35
C ALA A 40 -10.79 16.18 -4.97
N GLN A 41 -12.01 16.44 -4.48
CA GLN A 41 -12.62 15.64 -3.41
C GLN A 41 -12.73 14.15 -3.79
N ASP A 42 -12.52 13.83 -5.08
CA ASP A 42 -12.54 12.50 -5.63
C ASP A 42 -11.13 11.96 -5.94
N PHE A 43 -10.65 11.03 -5.10
CA PHE A 43 -9.39 10.35 -5.33
C PHE A 43 -9.41 9.51 -6.63
N ASP A 44 -10.53 8.89 -7.00
CA ASP A 44 -10.62 8.09 -8.23
C ASP A 44 -10.34 8.97 -9.47
N ALA A 45 -10.94 10.16 -9.51
CA ALA A 45 -10.74 11.12 -10.59
C ALA A 45 -9.29 11.61 -10.66
N TYR A 46 -8.66 11.86 -9.50
CA TYR A 46 -7.24 12.19 -9.44
C TYR A 46 -6.37 11.06 -10.00
N LEU A 47 -6.55 9.82 -9.51
CA LEU A 47 -5.76 8.67 -9.95
C LEU A 47 -5.94 8.39 -11.43
N LYS A 48 -7.16 8.46 -11.95
CA LYS A 48 -7.41 8.29 -13.38
C LYS A 48 -6.65 9.32 -14.23
N ARG A 49 -6.57 10.57 -13.77
CA ARG A 49 -5.90 11.67 -14.49
C ARG A 49 -4.37 11.59 -14.42
N THR A 50 -3.81 11.18 -13.28
CA THR A 50 -2.35 11.18 -13.06
C THR A 50 -1.69 9.85 -13.40
N ARG A 51 -2.47 8.80 -13.62
CA ARG A 51 -1.94 7.49 -14.04
C ARG A 51 -1.13 7.63 -15.32
N LEU A 52 0.10 7.13 -15.28
CA LEU A 52 0.96 7.08 -16.45
C LEU A 52 0.40 6.12 -17.51
N PRO A 53 0.65 6.36 -18.81
CA PRO A 53 0.32 5.42 -19.87
C PRO A 53 0.93 4.04 -19.62
N LYS A 54 0.27 2.98 -20.12
CA LYS A 54 0.81 1.61 -20.09
C LYS A 54 2.19 1.58 -20.76
N VAL A 55 3.11 0.80 -20.20
CA VAL A 55 4.45 0.63 -20.79
C VAL A 55 4.36 -0.04 -22.17
N SER A 56 5.29 0.32 -23.06
CA SER A 56 5.40 -0.32 -24.37
C SER A 56 5.96 -1.75 -24.25
N ALA A 57 5.79 -2.54 -25.30
CA ALA A 57 6.34 -3.91 -25.36
C ALA A 57 7.88 -3.90 -25.24
N GLU A 58 8.55 -2.89 -25.79
CA GLU A 58 10.00 -2.73 -25.73
C GLU A 58 10.47 -2.47 -24.30
N VAL A 59 9.79 -1.58 -23.56
CA VAL A 59 10.10 -1.32 -22.15
C VAL A 59 9.89 -2.58 -21.31
N LYS A 60 8.80 -3.32 -21.56
CA LYS A 60 8.53 -4.60 -20.88
C LYS A 60 9.61 -5.64 -21.19
N ALA A 61 10.01 -5.79 -22.45
CA ALA A 61 11.08 -6.69 -22.84
C ALA A 61 12.43 -6.32 -22.20
N ALA A 62 12.74 -5.02 -22.11
CA ALA A 62 13.94 -4.54 -21.41
C ALA A 62 13.91 -4.85 -19.91
N ALA A 63 12.75 -4.67 -19.26
CA ALA A 63 12.57 -5.02 -17.84
C ALA A 63 12.74 -6.52 -17.61
N LEU A 64 12.16 -7.38 -18.46
CA LEU A 64 12.32 -8.83 -18.39
C LEU A 64 13.77 -9.26 -18.62
N LYS A 65 14.49 -8.62 -19.54
CA LYS A 65 15.91 -8.91 -19.80
C LYS A 65 16.79 -8.65 -18.58
N GLN A 66 16.45 -7.65 -17.75
CA GLN A 66 17.18 -7.38 -16.51
C GLN A 66 17.01 -8.48 -15.46
N LEU A 67 15.97 -9.31 -15.58
CA LEU A 67 15.74 -10.47 -14.72
C LEU A 67 16.46 -11.74 -15.19
N ALA A 68 17.24 -11.69 -16.27
CA ALA A 68 17.90 -12.87 -16.83
C ALA A 68 18.87 -13.57 -15.85
N HIS A 69 19.31 -12.86 -14.81
CA HIS A 69 20.19 -13.40 -13.76
C HIS A 69 19.42 -13.92 -12.54
N GLU A 70 18.10 -13.70 -12.48
CA GLU A 70 17.27 -14.15 -11.38
C GLU A 70 16.76 -15.58 -11.67
N GLU A 71 16.74 -16.40 -10.63
CA GLU A 71 16.06 -17.68 -10.71
C GLU A 71 14.55 -17.47 -10.54
N ILE A 72 13.79 -17.72 -11.62
CA ILE A 72 12.34 -17.57 -11.66
C ILE A 72 11.67 -18.91 -11.43
N LEU A 73 10.79 -18.97 -10.42
CA LEU A 73 10.02 -20.16 -10.10
C LEU A 73 8.72 -20.24 -10.89
N THR A 74 8.32 -21.46 -11.20
CA THR A 74 6.97 -21.74 -11.70
C THR A 74 5.99 -21.77 -10.53
N PRO A 75 4.86 -21.05 -10.59
CA PRO A 75 3.87 -21.08 -9.51
C PRO A 75 3.29 -22.48 -9.31
N THR A 76 3.18 -22.89 -8.04
CA THR A 76 2.33 -24.04 -7.66
C THR A 76 0.85 -23.69 -7.84
N GLU A 77 -0.06 -24.67 -7.82
CA GLU A 77 -1.51 -24.40 -7.88
C GLU A 77 -1.98 -23.47 -6.77
N LYS A 78 -1.49 -23.68 -5.53
CA LYS A 78 -1.79 -22.81 -4.38
C LYS A 78 -1.34 -21.38 -4.64
N THR A 79 -0.10 -21.22 -5.12
CA THR A 79 0.45 -19.91 -5.45
C THR A 79 -0.32 -19.26 -6.58
N GLN A 80 -0.68 -20.02 -7.61
CA GLN A 80 -1.49 -19.53 -8.72
C GLN A 80 -2.85 -19.01 -8.21
N ALA A 81 -3.51 -19.75 -7.32
CA ALA A 81 -4.75 -19.31 -6.68
C ALA A 81 -4.57 -17.99 -5.91
N GLN A 82 -3.48 -17.84 -5.14
CA GLN A 82 -3.14 -16.58 -4.46
C GLN A 82 -2.96 -15.43 -5.47
N LEU A 83 -2.20 -15.63 -6.54
CA LEU A 83 -1.94 -14.59 -7.55
C LEU A 83 -3.20 -14.17 -8.30
N LEU A 84 -4.15 -15.10 -8.52
CA LEU A 84 -5.43 -14.79 -9.15
C LEU A 84 -6.27 -13.79 -8.35
N THR A 85 -6.07 -13.72 -7.02
CA THR A 85 -6.78 -12.76 -6.16
C THR A 85 -6.34 -11.31 -6.41
N LEU A 86 -5.22 -11.08 -7.09
CA LEU A 86 -4.73 -9.74 -7.44
C LEU A 86 -5.51 -9.10 -8.59
N ARG A 87 -6.32 -9.88 -9.34
CA ARG A 87 -7.02 -9.40 -10.54
C ARG A 87 -7.87 -8.13 -10.32
N PRO A 88 -8.71 -8.02 -9.27
CA PRO A 88 -9.51 -6.81 -9.05
C PRO A 88 -8.64 -5.57 -8.85
N LEU A 89 -7.54 -5.71 -8.10
CA LEU A 89 -6.57 -4.65 -7.87
C LEU A 89 -5.86 -4.24 -9.15
N LEU A 90 -5.33 -5.20 -9.91
CA LEU A 90 -4.69 -4.93 -11.20
C LEU A 90 -5.66 -4.29 -12.20
N LYS A 91 -6.94 -4.69 -12.19
CA LYS A 91 -7.99 -4.06 -13.01
C LYS A 91 -8.24 -2.62 -12.58
N TYR A 92 -8.34 -2.34 -11.28
CA TYR A 92 -8.53 -0.98 -10.74
C TYR A 92 -7.43 -0.01 -11.20
N HIS A 93 -6.18 -0.49 -11.26
CA HIS A 93 -5.04 0.28 -11.76
C HIS A 93 -4.88 0.25 -13.29
N GLU A 94 -5.77 -0.43 -14.03
CA GLU A 94 -5.66 -0.66 -15.48
C GLU A 94 -4.32 -1.31 -15.89
N ARG A 95 -3.90 -2.31 -15.12
CA ARG A 95 -2.65 -3.08 -15.31
C ARG A 95 -2.85 -4.59 -15.52
N GLY A 96 -4.08 -5.08 -15.46
CA GLY A 96 -4.37 -6.53 -15.50
C GLY A 96 -3.92 -7.28 -16.76
N ASP A 97 -3.68 -6.58 -17.87
CA ASP A 97 -3.30 -7.14 -19.18
C ASP A 97 -1.84 -6.84 -19.58
N VAL A 98 -1.17 -5.92 -18.90
CA VAL A 98 0.18 -5.47 -19.27
C VAL A 98 1.27 -5.93 -18.32
N LEU A 99 0.91 -6.23 -17.08
CA LEU A 99 1.86 -6.56 -16.02
C LEU A 99 2.16 -8.06 -16.02
N ASP A 100 3.44 -8.42 -16.03
CA ASP A 100 3.86 -9.80 -15.75
C ASP A 100 4.13 -9.98 -14.27
N ILE A 101 3.69 -11.11 -13.70
CA ILE A 101 4.04 -11.49 -12.33
C ILE A 101 5.11 -12.58 -12.40
N LYS A 102 6.24 -12.37 -11.72
CA LYS A 102 7.34 -13.33 -11.64
C LYS A 102 7.64 -13.69 -10.19
N ILE A 103 7.82 -14.97 -9.94
CA ILE A 103 8.15 -15.49 -8.62
C ILE A 103 9.65 -15.68 -8.52
N LEU A 104 10.29 -15.02 -7.57
CA LEU A 104 11.74 -15.09 -7.37
C LEU A 104 12.11 -16.21 -6.38
N ASN A 105 13.13 -17.00 -6.71
CA ASN A 105 13.80 -17.86 -5.74
C ASN A 105 14.82 -17.04 -4.94
N ARG A 106 14.36 -16.37 -3.88
CA ARG A 106 15.21 -15.61 -2.97
C ARG A 106 14.92 -16.02 -1.54
N GLY A 107 15.94 -15.97 -0.68
CA GLY A 107 15.79 -16.29 0.75
C GLY A 107 15.01 -15.25 1.54
N GLU A 108 15.00 -13.99 1.08
CA GLU A 108 14.27 -12.89 1.72
C GLU A 108 12.82 -12.76 1.22
N ALA A 109 11.94 -12.19 2.04
CA ALA A 109 10.61 -11.76 1.63
C ALA A 109 10.71 -10.43 0.87
N PHE A 110 10.30 -10.43 -0.39
CA PHE A 110 10.42 -9.30 -1.29
C PHE A 110 9.20 -9.20 -2.19
N ILE A 111 8.71 -7.97 -2.37
CA ILE A 111 7.73 -7.58 -3.38
C ILE A 111 8.28 -6.31 -3.99
N GLY A 112 8.28 -6.20 -5.31
CA GLY A 112 8.87 -5.06 -5.99
C GLY A 112 8.37 -4.91 -7.42
N PHE A 113 8.47 -3.69 -7.94
CA PHE A 113 8.02 -3.39 -9.31
C PHE A 113 9.19 -3.04 -10.23
N GLN A 114 9.50 -3.92 -11.19
CA GLN A 114 10.59 -3.74 -12.14
C GLN A 114 10.10 -3.05 -13.41
N GLY A 115 10.69 -1.88 -13.70
CA GLY A 115 10.50 -1.16 -14.97
C GLY A 115 9.04 -0.82 -15.30
N ARG A 116 8.17 -0.72 -14.28
CA ARG A 116 6.71 -0.57 -14.39
C ARG A 116 5.98 -1.68 -15.16
N ALA A 117 6.64 -2.81 -15.39
CA ALA A 117 6.17 -3.85 -16.30
C ALA A 117 6.07 -5.22 -15.62
N VAL A 118 6.88 -5.47 -14.60
CA VAL A 118 6.98 -6.77 -13.95
C VAL A 118 6.83 -6.61 -12.45
N LEU A 119 5.83 -7.26 -11.87
CA LEU A 119 5.69 -7.43 -10.42
C LEU A 119 6.51 -8.65 -10.01
N LEU A 120 7.51 -8.41 -9.18
CA LEU A 120 8.38 -9.42 -8.62
C LEU A 120 7.88 -9.76 -7.22
N ILE A 121 7.74 -11.05 -6.93
CA ILE A 121 7.30 -11.54 -5.62
C ILE A 121 8.20 -12.71 -5.24
N SER A 122 8.89 -12.67 -4.11
CA SER A 122 9.70 -13.82 -3.69
C SER A 122 8.82 -14.94 -3.12
N GLN A 123 9.31 -16.18 -3.20
CA GLN A 123 8.62 -17.32 -2.60
C GLN A 123 8.37 -17.14 -1.08
N PRO A 124 9.30 -16.60 -0.27
CA PRO A 124 9.02 -16.28 1.14
C PRO A 124 7.90 -15.26 1.33
N ALA A 125 7.76 -14.24 0.48
CA ALA A 125 6.66 -13.29 0.61
C ALA A 125 5.30 -13.98 0.43
N LEU A 126 5.18 -14.88 -0.56
CA LEU A 126 3.97 -15.68 -0.81
C LEU A 126 3.65 -16.68 0.31
N SER A 127 4.66 -17.14 1.04
CA SER A 127 4.48 -18.12 2.10
C SER A 127 4.05 -17.48 3.43
N ILE A 128 4.53 -16.26 3.71
CA ILE A 128 4.25 -15.60 4.99
C ILE A 128 2.99 -14.71 4.94
N LEU A 129 2.67 -14.11 3.79
CA LEU A 129 1.56 -13.17 3.67
C LEU A 129 0.22 -13.87 3.45
N SER A 130 -0.83 -13.36 4.11
CA SER A 130 -2.21 -13.69 3.73
C SER A 130 -2.55 -13.16 2.33
N VAL A 131 -3.70 -13.57 1.79
CA VAL A 131 -4.20 -13.04 0.51
C VAL A 131 -4.39 -11.54 0.56
N GLU A 132 -4.99 -11.03 1.64
CA GLU A 132 -5.30 -9.62 1.84
C GLU A 132 -4.03 -8.80 2.11
N GLU A 133 -3.08 -9.36 2.87
CA GLU A 133 -1.76 -8.76 3.08
C GLU A 133 -0.97 -8.68 1.76
N LEU A 134 -1.03 -9.72 0.92
CA LEU A 134 -0.40 -9.71 -0.41
C LEU A 134 -1.05 -8.66 -1.32
N GLN A 135 -2.38 -8.60 -1.38
CA GLN A 135 -3.10 -7.57 -2.14
C GLN A 135 -2.70 -6.16 -1.69
N ALA A 136 -2.62 -5.93 -0.37
CA ALA A 136 -2.22 -4.64 0.17
C ALA A 136 -0.78 -4.26 -0.19
N ALA A 137 0.16 -5.19 -0.09
CA ALA A 137 1.55 -4.95 -0.50
C ALA A 137 1.66 -4.69 -2.01
N VAL A 138 0.94 -5.44 -2.85
CA VAL A 138 0.92 -5.19 -4.30
C VAL A 138 0.28 -3.83 -4.62
N ALA A 139 -0.71 -3.38 -3.85
CA ALA A 139 -1.30 -2.05 -4.02
C ALA A 139 -0.28 -0.94 -3.74
N HIS A 140 0.64 -1.16 -2.79
CA HIS A 140 1.77 -0.25 -2.54
C HIS A 140 2.72 -0.20 -3.73
N GLU A 141 3.12 -1.37 -4.27
CA GLU A 141 4.00 -1.43 -5.45
C GLU A 141 3.40 -0.73 -6.67
N LEU A 142 2.10 -0.88 -6.91
CA LEU A 142 1.38 -0.14 -7.96
C LEU A 142 1.31 1.36 -7.65
N GLY A 143 1.37 1.75 -6.38
CA GLY A 143 1.46 3.13 -5.93
C GLY A 143 2.71 3.85 -6.44
N HIS A 144 3.85 3.15 -6.50
CA HIS A 144 5.09 3.71 -7.04
C HIS A 144 4.95 4.17 -8.49
N GLU A 145 4.05 3.56 -9.28
CA GLU A 145 3.87 3.94 -10.67
C GLU A 145 3.36 5.38 -10.84
N TYR A 146 2.53 5.87 -9.93
CA TYR A 146 1.97 7.24 -9.98
C TYR A 146 3.02 8.33 -9.76
N PHE A 147 4.17 7.96 -9.20
CA PHE A 147 5.27 8.88 -8.89
C PHE A 147 6.60 8.38 -9.48
N TRP A 148 6.52 7.61 -10.58
CA TRP A 148 7.67 6.90 -11.12
C TRP A 148 8.80 7.84 -11.51
N HIS A 149 8.49 8.96 -12.17
CA HIS A 149 9.52 9.89 -12.64
C HIS A 149 10.23 10.56 -11.47
N GLU A 150 9.48 10.96 -10.44
CA GLU A 150 10.01 11.52 -9.21
C GLU A 150 10.87 10.51 -8.45
N MET A 151 10.43 9.24 -8.38
CA MET A 151 11.18 8.17 -7.73
C MET A 151 12.52 7.92 -8.44
N MET A 152 12.51 7.83 -9.77
CA MET A 152 13.73 7.65 -10.57
C MET A 152 14.67 8.86 -10.44
N ALA A 153 14.13 10.07 -10.45
CA ALA A 153 14.92 11.29 -10.28
C ALA A 153 15.57 11.34 -8.89
N ALA A 154 14.79 11.06 -7.84
CA ALA A 154 15.27 11.06 -6.45
C ALA A 154 16.32 9.97 -6.22
N GLN A 155 16.14 8.77 -6.79
CA GLN A 155 17.13 7.70 -6.75
C GLN A 155 18.43 8.10 -7.45
N LYS A 156 18.35 8.66 -8.67
CA LYS A 156 19.53 9.15 -9.41
C LYS A 156 20.29 10.23 -8.64
N GLN A 157 19.56 11.10 -7.94
CA GLN A 157 20.12 12.22 -7.17
C GLN A 157 20.43 11.87 -5.71
N LYS A 158 20.21 10.61 -5.27
CA LYS A 158 20.38 10.15 -3.88
C LYS A 158 19.64 11.02 -2.85
N GLN A 159 18.45 11.48 -3.22
CA GLN A 159 17.61 12.34 -2.37
C GLN A 159 16.75 11.48 -1.43
N GLU A 160 17.35 11.03 -0.33
CA GLU A 160 16.71 10.02 0.53
C GLU A 160 15.46 10.49 1.26
N GLU A 161 15.41 11.77 1.65
CA GLU A 161 14.20 12.34 2.23
C GLU A 161 13.04 12.36 1.23
N VAL A 162 13.33 12.71 -0.03
CA VAL A 162 12.33 12.69 -1.10
C VAL A 162 11.85 11.27 -1.36
N ARG A 163 12.75 10.28 -1.36
CA ARG A 163 12.35 8.87 -1.52
C ARG A 163 11.43 8.42 -0.40
N ARG A 164 11.76 8.71 0.87
CA ARG A 164 10.87 8.41 2.01
C ARG A 164 9.49 9.05 1.86
N GLU A 165 9.42 10.28 1.39
CA GLU A 165 8.14 10.92 1.10
C GLU A 165 7.35 10.17 0.02
N LEU A 166 8.00 9.76 -1.07
CA LEU A 166 7.37 9.02 -2.17
C LEU A 166 6.91 7.61 -1.75
N GLU A 167 7.62 6.95 -0.84
CA GLU A 167 7.19 5.69 -0.21
C GLU A 167 5.87 5.88 0.55
N LEU A 168 5.76 6.95 1.36
CA LEU A 168 4.50 7.27 2.06
C LEU A 168 3.38 7.64 1.07
N ARG A 169 3.69 8.35 -0.01
CA ARG A 169 2.67 8.61 -1.03
C ARG A 169 2.20 7.32 -1.71
N SER A 170 3.07 6.34 -1.86
CA SER A 170 2.72 5.02 -2.40
C SER A 170 1.83 4.24 -1.41
N ASP A 171 2.08 4.36 -0.09
CA ASP A 171 1.16 3.88 0.95
C ASP A 171 -0.24 4.51 0.82
N ALA A 172 -0.32 5.81 0.52
CA ALA A 172 -1.62 6.46 0.34
C ALA A 172 -2.38 5.95 -0.89
N ILE A 173 -1.71 5.68 -2.01
CA ILE A 173 -2.34 5.04 -3.16
C ILE A 173 -2.91 3.67 -2.80
N ALA A 174 -2.15 2.88 -2.05
CA ALA A 174 -2.60 1.57 -1.58
C ALA A 174 -3.85 1.68 -0.69
N VAL A 175 -3.85 2.63 0.27
CA VAL A 175 -5.01 2.89 1.14
C VAL A 175 -6.25 3.25 0.32
N ILE A 176 -6.12 4.15 -0.66
CA ILE A 176 -7.23 4.54 -1.54
C ILE A 176 -7.76 3.33 -2.32
N ALA A 177 -6.87 2.55 -2.94
CA ALA A 177 -7.24 1.38 -3.73
C ALA A 177 -7.95 0.31 -2.88
N LEU A 178 -7.42 0.02 -1.70
CA LEU A 178 -8.00 -0.94 -0.76
C LEU A 178 -9.40 -0.49 -0.34
N HIS A 179 -9.57 0.76 0.09
CA HIS A 179 -10.90 1.28 0.43
C HIS A 179 -11.89 1.18 -0.73
N ARG A 180 -11.44 1.54 -1.94
CA ARG A 180 -12.30 1.51 -3.14
C ARG A 180 -12.75 0.11 -3.52
N LEU A 181 -11.92 -0.89 -3.24
CA LEU A 181 -12.21 -2.31 -3.50
C LEU A 181 -12.87 -3.02 -2.31
N GLY A 182 -13.24 -2.29 -1.25
CA GLY A 182 -13.83 -2.87 -0.03
C GLY A 182 -12.83 -3.62 0.85
N GLY A 183 -11.53 -3.49 0.60
CA GLY A 183 -10.46 -4.03 1.43
C GLY A 183 -10.16 -3.18 2.66
N ASN A 184 -9.43 -3.77 3.61
CA ASN A 184 -9.04 -3.12 4.86
C ASN A 184 -7.56 -2.66 4.81
N PRO A 185 -7.26 -1.34 4.89
CA PRO A 185 -5.89 -0.82 4.91
C PRO A 185 -5.01 -1.35 6.05
N ALA A 186 -5.59 -1.89 7.14
CA ALA A 186 -4.81 -2.54 8.19
C ALA A 186 -3.98 -3.74 7.67
N HIS A 187 -4.39 -4.37 6.56
CA HIS A 187 -3.60 -5.43 5.93
C HIS A 187 -2.29 -4.91 5.34
N LEU A 188 -2.20 -3.63 4.95
CA LEU A 188 -0.93 -3.04 4.55
C LEU A 188 0.05 -2.96 5.73
N ILE A 189 -0.44 -2.51 6.89
CA ILE A 189 0.35 -2.47 8.14
C ILE A 189 0.84 -3.88 8.52
N ALA A 190 -0.05 -4.87 8.44
CA ALA A 190 0.31 -6.26 8.73
C ALA A 190 1.36 -6.78 7.75
N ALA A 191 1.19 -6.53 6.44
CA ALA A 191 2.13 -6.96 5.41
C ALA A 191 3.55 -6.38 5.62
N ILE A 192 3.67 -5.05 5.79
CA ILE A 192 4.98 -4.40 6.00
C ILE A 192 5.65 -4.87 7.28
N THR A 193 4.87 -5.09 8.35
CA THR A 193 5.39 -5.57 9.63
C THR A 193 5.92 -7.00 9.47
N ARG A 194 5.17 -7.86 8.78
CA ARG A 194 5.53 -9.27 8.59
C ARG A 194 6.76 -9.46 7.70
N VAL A 195 6.82 -8.78 6.55
CA VAL A 195 7.99 -8.80 5.66
C VAL A 195 9.24 -8.33 6.41
N ARG A 196 9.16 -7.20 7.11
CA ARG A 196 10.27 -6.66 7.89
C ARG A 196 10.71 -7.61 9.00
N THR A 197 9.76 -8.20 9.73
CA THR A 197 10.07 -9.16 10.82
C THR A 197 10.75 -10.42 10.28
N PHE A 198 10.26 -10.93 9.14
CA PHE A 198 10.87 -12.08 8.48
C PHE A 198 12.30 -11.76 8.04
N ASN A 199 12.51 -10.64 7.34
CA ASN A 199 13.83 -10.24 6.84
C ASN A 199 14.81 -9.91 7.98
N ALA A 200 14.35 -9.30 9.08
CA ALA A 200 15.18 -9.04 10.26
C ALA A 200 15.73 -10.32 10.90
N ARG A 201 14.98 -11.44 10.87
CA ARG A 201 15.47 -12.74 11.35
C ARG A 201 16.59 -13.32 10.48
N LEU A 202 16.70 -12.86 9.23
CA LEU A 202 17.78 -13.19 8.32
C LEU A 202 18.98 -12.23 8.45
N GLY A 203 18.95 -11.31 9.41
CA GLY A 203 20.00 -10.30 9.60
C GLY A 203 19.93 -9.12 8.61
N LEU A 204 18.86 -9.02 7.82
CA LEU A 204 18.66 -7.92 6.89
C LEU A 204 18.10 -6.71 7.65
N THR A 205 18.77 -5.57 7.52
CA THR A 205 18.35 -4.31 8.11
C THR A 205 17.47 -3.52 7.15
N ASP A 206 16.68 -2.58 7.67
CA ASP A 206 15.91 -1.69 6.80
C ASP A 206 16.84 -0.85 5.93
N SER A 207 16.44 -0.66 4.68
CA SER A 207 17.10 0.33 3.82
C SER A 207 16.90 1.74 4.40
N PRO A 208 17.93 2.60 4.45
CA PRO A 208 17.80 3.98 4.94
C PRO A 208 16.84 4.84 4.11
N HIS A 209 16.41 4.33 2.96
CA HIS A 209 15.55 4.97 1.98
C HIS A 209 14.06 4.73 2.24
N HIS A 210 13.70 3.76 3.09
CA HIS A 210 12.32 3.55 3.52
C HIS A 210 12.01 4.34 4.79
N PRO A 211 10.79 4.89 4.94
CA PRO A 211 10.33 5.45 6.20
C PRO A 211 10.34 4.38 7.30
N LEU A 212 10.48 4.81 8.55
CA LEU A 212 10.47 3.89 9.69
C LEU A 212 9.09 3.23 9.83
N LEU A 213 9.04 1.99 10.35
CA LEU A 213 7.76 1.28 10.51
C LEU A 213 6.71 2.07 11.32
N PRO A 214 7.03 2.67 12.49
CA PRO A 214 6.06 3.47 13.24
C PRO A 214 5.51 4.67 12.44
N GLU A 215 6.37 5.29 11.62
CA GLU A 215 5.99 6.42 10.76
C GLU A 215 4.99 5.97 9.67
N ARG A 216 5.28 4.87 8.97
CA ARG A 216 4.34 4.29 7.98
C ARG A 216 3.00 3.93 8.62
N ILE A 217 3.01 3.32 9.80
CA ILE A 217 1.77 2.95 10.54
C ILE A 217 0.95 4.20 10.85
N GLY A 218 1.57 5.24 11.41
CA GLY A 218 0.89 6.51 11.70
C GLY A 218 0.30 7.12 10.44
N PHE A 219 1.08 7.15 9.36
CA PHE A 219 0.65 7.70 8.07
C PHE A 219 -0.53 6.93 7.46
N ILE A 220 -0.45 5.60 7.39
CA ILE A 220 -1.52 4.74 6.84
C ILE A 220 -2.84 4.96 7.59
N ARG A 221 -2.79 5.07 8.92
CA ARG A 221 -3.97 5.36 9.75
C ARG A 221 -4.56 6.73 9.42
N ALA A 222 -3.73 7.77 9.39
CA ALA A 222 -4.18 9.13 9.05
C ALA A 222 -4.80 9.20 7.65
N MET A 223 -4.19 8.53 6.67
CA MET A 223 -4.73 8.46 5.32
C MET A 223 -6.06 7.69 5.25
N SER A 224 -6.19 6.59 6.02
CA SER A 224 -7.43 5.81 6.08
C SER A 224 -8.59 6.67 6.60
N GLU A 225 -8.34 7.49 7.63
CA GLU A 225 -9.35 8.44 8.13
C GLU A 225 -9.69 9.51 7.09
N LEU A 226 -8.70 10.08 6.39
CA LEU A 226 -8.94 11.04 5.31
C LEU A 226 -9.83 10.45 4.20
N VAL A 227 -9.56 9.21 3.78
CA VAL A 227 -10.38 8.52 2.76
C VAL A 227 -11.81 8.31 3.24
N LYS A 228 -12.01 7.86 4.48
CA LYS A 228 -13.35 7.68 5.07
C LYS A 228 -14.14 8.99 5.12
N VAL A 229 -13.53 10.07 5.61
CA VAL A 229 -14.18 11.38 5.71
C VAL A 229 -14.64 11.86 4.33
N ARG A 230 -13.80 11.74 3.30
CA ARG A 230 -14.17 12.13 1.93
C ARG A 230 -15.23 11.22 1.31
N ALA A 231 -15.22 9.93 1.61
CA ALA A 231 -16.25 9.01 1.14
C ALA A 231 -17.62 9.36 1.73
N ASN A 232 -17.68 9.70 3.02
CA ASN A 232 -18.92 10.06 3.70
C ASN A 232 -19.45 11.45 3.30
N GLY A 233 -18.55 12.42 3.07
CA GLY A 233 -18.92 13.78 2.66
C GLY A 233 -19.58 13.88 1.28
N LYS A 234 -19.43 12.87 0.42
CA LYS A 234 -20.15 12.80 -0.87
C LYS A 234 -21.62 12.37 -0.72
N GLY A 235 -22.05 11.88 0.45
CA GLY A 235 -23.40 11.37 0.69
C GLY A 235 -24.43 12.42 1.12
N GLU A 236 -24.02 13.58 1.62
CA GLU A 236 -24.94 14.57 2.24
C GLU A 236 -25.41 15.68 1.28
N GLY A 237 -25.00 15.66 0.00
CA GLY A 237 -25.30 16.72 -0.98
C GLY A 237 -25.98 16.27 -2.27
N SER A 238 -26.60 15.10 -2.29
CA SER A 238 -27.34 14.58 -3.47
C SER A 238 -28.73 14.11 -3.05
N LEU A 239 -29.60 15.07 -2.74
CA LEU A 239 -31.06 14.95 -2.75
C LEU A 239 -31.64 16.21 -3.39
#